data_AF-A0A821M6R3-F1
#
_entry.id   AF-A0A821M6R3-F1
#
_cell.length_a   1.000
_cell.length_b   1.000
_cell.length_c   1.000
_cell.angle_alpha   90.00
_cell.angle_beta   90.00
_cell.angle_gamma   90.00
#
_symmetry.space_group_name_H-M   'P 1'
#
loop_
_entity.id
_entity.type
_entity.pdbx_description
1 polymer ?
#
loop_
_entity_poly.entity_id
_entity_poly.type
_entity_poly.pdbx_seq_one_letter_code
_entity_poly.pdbx_strand_id
1 'polypeptide(L)'
;DLIAQLSDGGKSVHELEKARKRAELEKEELQAALEDAETTLEQEEAKVLRVQMELSIVRQEIDRRLHEKDEEFENTRRNHQRSLESMQASLEAESRSKAEALKQKKKLESDINELEVALDHANRTNADLQKTLKRLQVTVTELQTQIEDEQRQRDEAREAAAAAERRANVLISELEELRTALEQAERARKAAENELHDAADRISDVSTQNANLSSQRRQLESTIAAMQTDLDEAVNELKASEERAKKATGDASRLIEELRQEQEHALQVERLRKGLEQQIKDLQTRLDESEANSLKGGKRVIAKLEQRIHELETENELEQSRHQETLKELRKNDRRLKELAFQTEEDRKNQLRLQDLTEKLQSKVKVYKRQVEEAEEIAAMNLTKFRKIQTELEESAERANLAENQLGKFRAKSRSSVSVSRTSEVHESSVAIRASSVRQR
;
A
#
# COMPACT_ATOMS: atom_id res chain seq x y z
N ASP A 1 134.82 243.79 -131.14
CA ASP A 1 135.95 243.84 -130.18
C ASP A 1 135.82 242.77 -129.11
N LEU A 2 136.96 242.37 -128.51
CA LEU A 2 137.13 241.10 -127.78
C LEU A 2 136.35 240.95 -126.45
N ILE A 3 135.71 242.01 -125.95
CA ILE A 3 135.14 242.03 -124.58
C ILE A 3 133.92 241.09 -124.44
N ALA A 4 133.21 240.79 -125.53
CA ALA A 4 131.99 239.97 -125.48
C ALA A 4 132.22 238.47 -125.16
N GLN A 5 133.41 237.92 -125.43
CA GLN A 5 133.64 236.46 -125.33
C GLN A 5 134.05 235.96 -123.92
N LEU A 6 134.39 236.85 -122.99
CA LEU A 6 134.77 236.45 -121.62
C LEU A 6 133.57 236.33 -120.65
N SER A 7 132.38 236.80 -121.03
CA SER A 7 131.20 236.78 -120.15
C SER A 7 130.47 235.43 -120.08
N ASP A 8 130.76 234.49 -120.99
CA ASP A 8 129.92 233.30 -121.19
C ASP A 8 130.52 232.02 -120.57
N GLY A 9 131.84 231.85 -120.66
CA GLY A 9 132.55 230.68 -120.09
C GLY A 9 132.38 230.51 -118.57
N GLY A 10 132.16 231.60 -117.83
CA GLY A 10 131.95 231.57 -116.38
C GLY A 10 130.66 230.88 -115.91
N LYS A 11 129.65 230.73 -116.78
CA LYS A 11 128.37 230.09 -116.41
C LYS A 11 128.45 228.56 -116.46
N SER A 12 129.14 228.02 -117.46
CA SER A 12 129.22 226.57 -117.72
C SER A 12 129.83 225.77 -116.56
N VAL A 13 130.83 226.33 -115.86
CA VAL A 13 131.52 225.65 -114.75
C VAL A 13 130.59 225.40 -113.56
N HIS A 14 129.70 226.35 -113.23
CA HIS A 14 128.90 226.29 -112.01
C HIS A 14 127.73 225.29 -112.10
N GLU A 15 127.26 224.96 -113.31
CA GLU A 15 126.24 223.92 -113.50
C GLU A 15 126.82 222.50 -113.32
N LEU A 16 128.03 222.26 -113.81
CA LEU A 16 128.73 220.97 -113.64
C LEU A 16 129.03 220.65 -112.16
N GLU A 17 129.48 221.65 -111.41
CA GLU A 17 129.77 221.49 -109.97
C GLU A 17 128.51 221.18 -109.16
N LYS A 18 127.36 221.72 -109.58
CA LYS A 18 126.04 221.44 -109.00
C LYS A 18 125.50 220.05 -109.38
N ALA A 19 125.85 219.54 -110.57
CA ALA A 19 125.51 218.17 -110.97
C ALA A 19 126.29 217.13 -110.15
N ARG A 20 127.60 217.34 -109.93
CA ARG A 20 128.44 216.45 -109.10
C ARG A 20 127.85 216.27 -107.69
N LYS A 21 127.48 217.36 -107.02
CA LYS A 21 126.91 217.31 -105.66
C LYS A 21 125.58 216.55 -105.56
N ARG A 22 124.82 216.41 -106.65
CA ARG A 22 123.63 215.54 -106.68
C ARG A 22 124.01 214.07 -106.75
N ALA A 23 124.97 213.70 -107.59
CA ALA A 23 125.43 212.32 -107.70
C ALA A 23 126.15 211.82 -106.43
N GLU A 24 126.82 212.72 -105.69
CA GLU A 24 127.39 212.39 -104.38
C GLU A 24 126.28 212.13 -103.33
N LEU A 25 125.19 212.91 -103.34
CA LEU A 25 124.00 212.67 -102.50
C LEU A 25 123.26 211.38 -102.88
N GLU A 26 122.98 211.14 -104.16
CA GLU A 26 122.34 209.89 -104.63
C GLU A 26 123.18 208.65 -104.23
N LYS A 27 124.52 208.77 -104.22
CA LYS A 27 125.40 207.69 -103.74
C LYS A 27 125.24 207.47 -102.23
N GLU A 28 125.17 208.53 -101.43
CA GLU A 28 125.00 208.41 -99.97
C GLU A 28 123.60 207.85 -99.61
N GLU A 29 122.54 208.29 -100.30
CA GLU A 29 121.18 207.74 -100.14
C GLU A 29 121.11 206.26 -100.55
N LEU A 30 121.71 205.86 -101.68
CA LEU A 30 121.75 204.45 -102.11
C LEU A 30 122.60 203.58 -101.18
N GLN A 31 123.66 204.12 -100.57
CA GLN A 31 124.51 203.37 -99.66
C GLN A 31 123.82 203.16 -98.31
N ALA A 32 123.12 204.16 -97.78
CA ALA A 32 122.27 204.01 -96.59
C ALA A 32 121.13 203.01 -96.83
N ALA A 33 120.49 203.05 -98.01
CA ALA A 33 119.45 202.10 -98.39
C ALA A 33 119.95 200.64 -98.52
N LEU A 34 121.25 200.43 -98.79
CA LEU A 34 121.86 199.11 -98.77
C LEU A 34 122.10 198.63 -97.33
N GLU A 35 122.60 199.48 -96.43
CA GLU A 35 122.83 199.14 -95.02
C GLU A 35 121.49 198.83 -94.29
N ASP A 36 120.41 199.55 -94.61
CA ASP A 36 119.04 199.22 -94.15
C ASP A 36 118.52 197.88 -94.73
N ALA A 37 118.91 197.53 -95.96
CA ALA A 37 118.53 196.25 -96.59
C ALA A 37 119.32 195.06 -96.02
N GLU A 38 120.61 195.24 -95.72
CA GLU A 38 121.46 194.21 -95.10
C GLU A 38 121.03 193.97 -93.64
N THR A 39 120.78 195.02 -92.86
CA THR A 39 120.31 194.89 -91.47
C THR A 39 118.88 194.35 -91.35
N THR A 40 118.02 194.52 -92.37
CA THR A 40 116.72 193.84 -92.43
C THR A 40 116.85 192.38 -92.88
N LEU A 41 117.79 192.04 -93.77
CA LEU A 41 118.09 190.65 -94.12
C LEU A 41 118.61 189.86 -92.92
N GLU A 42 119.58 190.38 -92.15
CA GLU A 42 120.07 189.73 -90.92
C GLU A 42 118.93 189.47 -89.91
N GLN A 43 117.97 190.41 -89.80
CA GLN A 43 116.80 190.25 -88.94
C GLN A 43 115.85 189.14 -89.42
N GLU A 44 115.66 188.97 -90.73
CA GLU A 44 114.87 187.87 -91.28
C GLU A 44 115.61 186.52 -91.16
N GLU A 45 116.92 186.46 -91.40
CA GLU A 45 117.70 185.23 -91.16
C GLU A 45 117.68 184.81 -89.69
N ALA A 46 117.79 185.77 -88.76
CA ALA A 46 117.66 185.53 -87.32
C ALA A 46 116.24 185.08 -86.91
N LYS A 47 115.19 185.49 -87.64
CA LYS A 47 113.82 184.95 -87.48
C LYS A 47 113.72 183.53 -88.04
N VAL A 48 114.26 183.27 -89.22
CA VAL A 48 114.25 181.95 -89.87
C VAL A 48 114.98 180.92 -89.00
N LEU A 49 116.16 181.23 -88.47
CA LEU A 49 116.89 180.34 -87.54
C LEU A 49 116.09 180.06 -86.26
N ARG A 50 115.40 181.08 -85.72
CA ARG A 50 114.54 180.92 -84.53
C ARG A 50 113.34 180.01 -84.82
N VAL A 51 112.65 180.24 -85.95
CA VAL A 51 111.54 179.39 -86.40
C VAL A 51 112.00 177.97 -86.72
N GLN A 52 113.20 177.76 -87.27
CA GLN A 52 113.78 176.43 -87.46
C GLN A 52 114.06 175.72 -86.12
N MET A 53 114.56 176.44 -85.12
CA MET A 53 114.80 175.91 -83.78
C MET A 53 113.48 175.58 -83.06
N GLU A 54 112.49 176.47 -83.12
CA GLU A 54 111.13 176.23 -82.62
C GLU A 54 110.47 175.02 -83.31
N LEU A 55 110.58 174.91 -84.65
CA LEU A 55 110.10 173.76 -85.41
C LEU A 55 110.79 172.46 -85.00
N SER A 56 112.09 172.50 -84.70
CA SER A 56 112.85 171.34 -84.21
C SER A 56 112.38 170.91 -82.82
N ILE A 57 112.17 171.85 -81.91
CA ILE A 57 111.62 171.60 -80.57
C ILE A 57 110.20 171.02 -80.65
N VAL A 58 109.33 171.60 -81.49
CA VAL A 58 107.95 171.12 -81.70
C VAL A 58 107.93 169.71 -82.31
N ARG A 59 108.84 169.39 -83.24
CA ARG A 59 109.00 168.02 -83.76
C ARG A 59 109.40 167.05 -82.65
N GLN A 60 110.44 167.36 -81.88
CA GLN A 60 110.86 166.53 -80.75
C GLN A 60 109.75 166.36 -79.70
N GLU A 61 108.93 167.39 -79.46
CA GLU A 61 107.78 167.27 -78.56
C GLU A 61 106.66 166.38 -79.13
N ILE A 62 106.38 166.48 -80.45
CA ILE A 62 105.42 165.61 -81.14
C ILE A 62 105.91 164.16 -81.11
N ASP A 63 107.17 163.89 -81.44
CA ASP A 63 107.75 162.54 -81.43
C ASP A 63 107.73 161.94 -80.01
N ARG A 64 108.03 162.75 -78.98
CA ARG A 64 107.93 162.37 -77.57
C ARG A 64 106.48 162.05 -77.17
N ARG A 65 105.51 162.90 -77.54
CA ARG A 65 104.08 162.68 -77.27
C ARG A 65 103.52 161.46 -78.00
N LEU A 66 103.99 161.17 -79.21
CA LEU A 66 103.64 159.96 -79.95
C LEU A 66 104.17 158.72 -79.22
N HIS A 67 105.45 158.72 -78.82
CA HIS A 67 106.04 157.61 -78.08
C HIS A 67 105.34 157.38 -76.72
N GLU A 68 105.05 158.44 -75.96
CA GLU A 68 104.24 158.37 -74.73
C GLU A 68 102.85 157.76 -74.98
N LYS A 69 102.21 158.08 -76.11
CA LYS A 69 100.90 157.52 -76.49
C LYS A 69 100.99 156.06 -76.94
N ASP A 70 102.03 155.67 -77.65
CA ASP A 70 102.26 154.26 -78.00
C ASP A 70 102.53 153.41 -76.75
N GLU A 71 103.27 153.93 -75.76
CA GLU A 71 103.43 153.27 -74.46
C GLU A 71 102.12 153.21 -73.65
N GLU A 72 101.30 154.26 -73.64
CA GLU A 72 99.95 154.23 -73.05
C GLU A 72 99.07 153.16 -73.72
N PHE A 73 99.07 153.08 -75.06
CA PHE A 73 98.30 152.08 -75.81
C PHE A 73 98.82 150.67 -75.56
N GLU A 74 100.14 150.43 -75.54
CA GLU A 74 100.73 149.14 -75.20
C GLU A 74 100.37 148.70 -73.77
N ASN A 75 100.48 149.61 -72.79
CA ASN A 75 100.14 149.31 -71.41
C ASN A 75 98.63 149.04 -71.25
N THR A 76 97.78 149.80 -71.93
CA THR A 76 96.32 149.57 -71.96
C THR A 76 95.99 148.23 -72.59
N ARG A 77 96.61 147.89 -73.73
CA ARG A 77 96.47 146.59 -74.43
C ARG A 77 96.89 145.43 -73.53
N ARG A 78 98.05 145.53 -72.86
CA ARG A 78 98.55 144.51 -71.92
C ARG A 78 97.65 144.34 -70.70
N ASN A 79 97.09 145.43 -70.17
CA ASN A 79 96.16 145.38 -69.04
C ASN A 79 94.83 144.73 -69.43
N HIS A 80 94.28 145.06 -70.61
CA HIS A 80 93.08 144.37 -71.13
C HIS A 80 93.36 142.90 -71.45
N GLN A 81 94.51 142.56 -72.03
CA GLN A 81 94.90 141.17 -72.30
C GLN A 81 94.97 140.34 -71.00
N ARG A 82 95.64 140.85 -69.96
CA ARG A 82 95.67 140.22 -68.62
C ARG A 82 94.28 140.07 -68.00
N SER A 83 93.40 141.05 -68.24
CA SER A 83 92.02 141.00 -67.75
C SER A 83 91.20 139.93 -68.47
N LEU A 84 91.36 139.77 -69.78
CA LEU A 84 90.74 138.71 -70.58
C LEU A 84 91.27 137.33 -70.17
N GLU A 85 92.58 137.16 -70.01
CA GLU A 85 93.21 135.92 -69.54
C GLU A 85 92.70 135.52 -68.13
N SER A 86 92.58 136.48 -67.22
CA SER A 86 92.01 136.27 -65.88
C SER A 86 90.53 135.89 -65.90
N MET A 87 89.73 136.55 -66.75
CA MET A 87 88.31 136.20 -66.94
C MET A 87 88.15 134.82 -67.58
N GLN A 88 88.99 134.45 -68.56
CA GLN A 88 88.97 133.11 -69.15
C GLN A 88 89.37 132.04 -68.13
N ALA A 89 90.42 132.27 -67.33
CA ALA A 89 90.82 131.35 -66.27
C ALA A 89 89.69 131.14 -65.23
N SER A 90 88.98 132.22 -64.88
CA SER A 90 87.81 132.16 -64.00
C SER A 90 86.63 131.41 -64.64
N LEU A 91 86.36 131.63 -65.93
CA LEU A 91 85.32 130.91 -66.69
C LEU A 91 85.63 129.41 -66.82
N GLU A 92 86.89 129.04 -67.04
CA GLU A 92 87.32 127.64 -67.08
C GLU A 92 87.24 126.98 -65.69
N ALA A 93 87.61 127.69 -64.62
CA ALA A 93 87.47 127.19 -63.26
C ALA A 93 86.00 126.96 -62.89
N GLU A 94 85.11 127.91 -63.19
CA GLU A 94 83.67 127.80 -62.94
C GLU A 94 83.04 126.68 -63.80
N SER A 95 83.47 126.53 -65.05
CA SER A 95 83.04 125.43 -65.92
C SER A 95 83.41 124.05 -65.36
N ARG A 96 84.64 123.89 -64.84
CA ARG A 96 85.10 122.66 -64.18
C ARG A 96 84.33 122.40 -62.87
N SER A 97 84.21 123.42 -62.02
CA SER A 97 83.43 123.38 -60.77
C SER A 97 81.98 122.94 -61.02
N LYS A 98 81.31 123.54 -62.01
CA LYS A 98 79.96 123.18 -62.45
C LYS A 98 79.87 121.74 -62.97
N ALA A 99 80.85 121.25 -63.72
CA ALA A 99 80.89 119.87 -64.20
C ALA A 99 81.06 118.87 -63.04
N GLU A 100 81.90 119.19 -62.06
CA GLU A 100 82.08 118.38 -60.85
C GLU A 100 80.82 118.40 -59.97
N ALA A 101 80.20 119.56 -59.75
CA ALA A 101 78.94 119.69 -59.02
C ALA A 101 77.80 118.90 -59.70
N LEU A 102 77.71 118.90 -61.04
CA LEU A 102 76.74 118.08 -61.77
C LEU A 102 77.03 116.57 -61.66
N LYS A 103 78.31 116.16 -61.60
CA LYS A 103 78.71 114.77 -61.37
C LYS A 103 78.37 114.32 -59.94
N GLN A 104 78.66 115.16 -58.95
CA GLN A 104 78.30 114.91 -57.54
C GLN A 104 76.78 114.84 -57.36
N LYS A 105 76.03 115.80 -57.95
CA LYS A 105 74.56 115.78 -57.96
C LYS A 105 74.03 114.46 -58.52
N LYS A 106 74.48 114.01 -59.70
CA LYS A 106 74.03 112.74 -60.29
C LYS A 106 74.36 111.52 -59.42
N LYS A 107 75.50 111.54 -58.71
CA LYS A 107 75.82 110.49 -57.74
C LYS A 107 74.84 110.51 -56.57
N LEU A 108 74.59 111.67 -55.96
CA LEU A 108 73.63 111.81 -54.86
C LEU A 108 72.20 111.43 -55.28
N GLU A 109 71.79 111.76 -56.51
CA GLU A 109 70.53 111.29 -57.07
C GLU A 109 70.48 109.76 -57.17
N SER A 110 71.57 109.07 -57.59
CA SER A 110 71.65 107.60 -57.56
C SER A 110 71.61 107.04 -56.13
N ASP A 111 72.45 107.59 -55.24
CA ASP A 111 72.55 107.19 -53.83
C ASP A 111 71.19 107.30 -53.13
N ILE A 112 70.40 108.34 -53.43
CA ILE A 112 69.03 108.53 -52.92
C ILE A 112 68.09 107.45 -53.47
N ASN A 113 68.07 107.19 -54.79
CA ASN A 113 67.21 106.15 -55.38
C ASN A 113 67.52 104.76 -54.78
N GLU A 114 68.80 104.44 -54.57
CA GLU A 114 69.24 103.18 -53.94
C GLU A 114 68.77 103.08 -52.48
N LEU A 115 68.88 104.16 -51.71
CA LEU A 115 68.39 104.24 -50.33
C LEU A 115 66.85 104.18 -50.23
N GLU A 116 66.13 104.79 -51.16
CA GLU A 116 64.66 104.72 -51.25
C GLU A 116 64.22 103.27 -51.53
N VAL A 117 64.82 102.58 -52.50
CA VAL A 117 64.53 101.17 -52.79
C VAL A 117 64.86 100.26 -51.59
N ALA A 118 65.98 100.51 -50.90
CA ALA A 118 66.36 99.75 -49.71
C ALA A 118 65.40 99.97 -48.53
N LEU A 119 64.97 101.22 -48.31
CA LEU A 119 63.97 101.59 -47.29
C LEU A 119 62.61 100.96 -47.60
N ASP A 120 62.18 101.00 -48.85
CA ASP A 120 60.90 100.44 -49.28
C ASP A 120 60.89 98.90 -49.17
N HIS A 121 62.01 98.24 -49.48
CA HIS A 121 62.19 96.82 -49.18
C HIS A 121 62.12 96.53 -47.67
N ALA A 122 62.90 97.24 -46.85
CA ALA A 122 62.93 97.05 -45.40
C ALA A 122 61.55 97.27 -44.74
N ASN A 123 60.79 98.26 -45.20
CA ASN A 123 59.43 98.52 -44.73
C ASN A 123 58.46 97.37 -45.07
N ARG A 124 58.54 96.80 -46.27
CA ARG A 124 57.75 95.62 -46.67
C ARG A 124 58.09 94.41 -45.79
N THR A 125 59.38 94.11 -45.61
CA THR A 125 59.85 92.99 -44.77
C THR A 125 59.43 93.17 -43.31
N ASN A 126 59.52 94.39 -42.77
CA ASN A 126 59.02 94.72 -41.42
C ASN A 126 57.49 94.49 -41.30
N ALA A 127 56.70 94.93 -42.29
CA ALA A 127 55.26 94.71 -42.30
C ALA A 127 54.88 93.22 -42.33
N ASP A 128 55.60 92.39 -43.09
CA ASP A 128 55.36 90.94 -43.15
C ASP A 128 55.86 90.19 -41.91
N LEU A 129 56.95 90.63 -41.29
CA LEU A 129 57.36 90.16 -39.96
C LEU A 129 56.33 90.51 -38.89
N GLN A 130 55.74 91.71 -38.92
CA GLN A 130 54.66 92.09 -37.99
C GLN A 130 53.38 91.26 -38.18
N LYS A 131 52.99 90.95 -39.43
CA LYS A 131 51.88 90.02 -39.71
C LYS A 131 52.19 88.62 -39.14
N THR A 132 53.40 88.14 -39.36
CA THR A 132 53.87 86.82 -38.89
C THR A 132 53.88 86.75 -37.36
N LEU A 133 54.39 87.79 -36.70
CA LEU A 133 54.40 87.92 -35.24
C LEU A 133 52.98 87.93 -34.66
N LYS A 134 52.04 88.68 -35.25
CA LYS A 134 50.62 88.68 -34.84
C LYS A 134 49.98 87.30 -35.00
N ARG A 135 50.25 86.58 -36.10
CA ARG A 135 49.76 85.21 -36.29
C ARG A 135 50.32 84.26 -35.22
N LEU A 136 51.62 84.34 -34.94
CA LEU A 136 52.26 83.52 -33.90
C LEU A 136 51.72 83.84 -32.50
N GLN A 137 51.42 85.11 -32.19
CA GLN A 137 50.77 85.49 -30.93
C GLN A 137 49.40 84.84 -30.78
N VAL A 138 48.56 84.87 -31.83
CA VAL A 138 47.25 84.20 -31.83
C VAL A 138 47.41 82.70 -31.59
N THR A 139 48.29 82.02 -32.33
CA THR A 139 48.55 80.59 -32.15
C THR A 139 49.10 80.24 -30.76
N VAL A 140 49.92 81.11 -30.15
CA VAL A 140 50.34 80.94 -28.74
C VAL A 140 49.15 81.02 -27.79
N THR A 141 48.25 82.00 -27.96
CA THR A 141 47.04 82.10 -27.11
C THR A 141 46.06 80.94 -27.32
N GLU A 142 45.90 80.45 -28.56
CA GLU A 142 45.09 79.27 -28.88
C GLU A 142 45.65 78.01 -28.17
N LEU A 143 46.96 77.78 -28.28
CA LEU A 143 47.63 76.66 -27.60
C LEU A 143 47.59 76.78 -26.07
N GLN A 144 47.67 78.00 -25.52
CA GLN A 144 47.48 78.23 -24.08
C GLN A 144 46.07 77.83 -23.63
N THR A 145 45.02 78.26 -24.34
CA THR A 145 43.64 77.86 -24.00
C THR A 145 43.42 76.36 -24.14
N GLN A 146 44.00 75.70 -25.15
CA GLN A 146 43.93 74.25 -25.31
C GLN A 146 44.60 73.51 -24.15
N ILE A 147 45.76 73.98 -23.68
CA ILE A 147 46.47 73.41 -22.53
C ILE A 147 45.68 73.61 -21.22
N GLU A 148 44.99 74.73 -21.05
CA GLU A 148 44.11 74.98 -19.89
C GLU A 148 42.87 74.06 -19.90
N ASP A 149 42.22 73.90 -21.07
CA ASP A 149 41.10 72.97 -21.24
C ASP A 149 41.51 71.50 -21.06
N GLU A 150 42.67 71.07 -21.58
CA GLU A 150 43.19 69.71 -21.37
C GLU A 150 43.54 69.45 -19.91
N GLN A 151 44.15 70.41 -19.21
CA GLN A 151 44.43 70.28 -17.77
C GLN A 151 43.15 70.14 -16.97
N ARG A 152 42.13 70.95 -17.28
CA ARG A 152 40.81 70.86 -16.65
C ARG A 152 40.16 69.51 -16.90
N GLN A 153 40.09 69.05 -18.15
CA GLN A 153 39.52 67.74 -18.50
C GLN A 153 40.25 66.58 -17.81
N ARG A 154 41.58 66.65 -17.73
CA ARG A 154 42.41 65.67 -17.01
C ARG A 154 42.05 65.60 -15.52
N ASP A 155 41.83 66.74 -14.88
CA ASP A 155 41.55 66.78 -13.45
C ASP A 155 40.08 66.45 -13.14
N GLU A 156 39.12 66.83 -13.98
CA GLU A 156 37.74 66.31 -13.94
C GLU A 156 37.72 64.77 -14.09
N ALA A 157 38.52 64.21 -15.01
CA ALA A 157 38.65 62.76 -15.18
C ALA A 157 39.32 62.05 -13.98
N ARG A 158 40.27 62.71 -13.30
CA ARG A 158 40.89 62.20 -12.06
C ARG A 158 39.91 62.18 -10.88
N GLU A 159 39.08 63.22 -10.72
CA GLU A 159 38.03 63.23 -9.70
C GLU A 159 36.99 62.14 -9.98
N ALA A 160 36.59 61.95 -11.24
CA ALA A 160 35.70 60.86 -11.64
C ALA A 160 36.30 59.47 -11.33
N ALA A 161 37.58 59.27 -11.62
CA ALA A 161 38.30 58.03 -11.29
C ALA A 161 38.37 57.77 -9.77
N ALA A 162 38.73 58.79 -8.97
CA ALA A 162 38.78 58.67 -7.52
C ALA A 162 37.39 58.46 -6.90
N ALA A 163 36.33 59.02 -7.49
CA ALA A 163 34.95 58.75 -7.08
C ALA A 163 34.50 57.32 -7.43
N ALA A 164 34.94 56.77 -8.57
CA ALA A 164 34.70 55.38 -8.95
C ALA A 164 35.45 54.40 -8.04
N GLU A 165 36.71 54.68 -7.70
CA GLU A 165 37.54 53.89 -6.78
C GLU A 165 36.91 53.83 -5.38
N ARG A 166 36.45 54.97 -4.84
CA ARG A 166 35.71 55.00 -3.56
C ARG A 166 34.45 54.13 -3.58
N ARG A 167 33.69 54.16 -4.69
CA ARG A 167 32.50 53.30 -4.86
C ARG A 167 32.88 51.82 -4.95
N ALA A 168 33.96 51.47 -5.64
CA ALA A 168 34.45 50.10 -5.72
C ALA A 168 34.85 49.57 -4.32
N ASN A 169 35.55 50.38 -3.52
CA ASN A 169 35.94 50.00 -2.16
C ASN A 169 34.74 49.81 -1.22
N VAL A 170 33.67 50.62 -1.36
CA VAL A 170 32.40 50.40 -0.62
C VAL A 170 31.75 49.09 -1.05
N LEU A 171 31.63 48.83 -2.36
CA LEU A 171 31.06 47.58 -2.89
C LEU A 171 31.86 46.33 -2.49
N ILE A 172 33.18 46.45 -2.31
CA ILE A 172 34.02 45.37 -1.76
C ILE A 172 33.67 45.10 -0.29
N SER A 173 33.52 46.15 0.53
CA SER A 173 33.11 46.02 1.94
C SER A 173 31.72 45.37 2.07
N GLU A 174 30.74 45.85 1.29
CA GLU A 174 29.38 45.28 1.26
C GLU A 174 29.39 43.79 0.84
N LEU A 175 30.26 43.42 -0.11
CA LEU A 175 30.40 42.04 -0.58
C LEU A 175 31.08 41.14 0.47
N GLU A 176 32.03 41.65 1.24
CA GLU A 176 32.64 40.92 2.37
C GLU A 176 31.66 40.76 3.53
N GLU A 177 30.89 41.80 3.88
CA GLU A 177 29.79 41.70 4.86
C GLU A 177 28.77 40.63 4.43
N LEU A 178 28.29 40.67 3.18
CA LEU A 178 27.36 39.68 2.64
C LEU A 178 27.93 38.25 2.64
N ARG A 179 29.23 38.07 2.39
CA ARG A 179 29.91 36.76 2.53
C ARG A 179 29.89 36.25 3.97
N THR A 180 30.23 37.10 4.95
CA THR A 180 30.21 36.68 6.36
C THR A 180 28.79 36.39 6.85
N ALA A 181 27.78 37.13 6.40
CA ALA A 181 26.38 36.86 6.67
C ALA A 181 25.92 35.53 6.04
N LEU A 182 26.35 35.23 4.81
CA LEU A 182 26.07 33.94 4.16
C LEU A 182 26.71 32.77 4.92
N GLU A 183 27.98 32.87 5.33
CA GLU A 183 28.63 31.84 6.15
C GLU A 183 27.91 31.62 7.49
N GLN A 184 27.44 32.68 8.15
CA GLN A 184 26.66 32.57 9.38
C GLN A 184 25.31 31.89 9.12
N ALA A 185 24.62 32.24 8.03
CA ALA A 185 23.38 31.61 7.62
C ALA A 185 23.56 30.11 7.28
N GLU A 186 24.64 29.72 6.60
CA GLU A 186 24.94 28.30 6.34
C GLU A 186 25.24 27.51 7.62
N ARG A 187 25.97 28.10 8.57
CA ARG A 187 26.23 27.48 9.88
C ARG A 187 24.93 27.30 10.68
N ALA A 188 24.07 28.31 10.69
CA ALA A 188 22.74 28.24 11.32
C ALA A 188 21.83 27.19 10.64
N ARG A 189 21.86 27.12 9.30
CA ARG A 189 21.11 26.11 8.52
C ARG A 189 21.57 24.69 8.89
N LYS A 190 22.88 24.44 8.97
CA LYS A 190 23.44 23.15 9.39
C LYS A 190 23.10 22.78 10.84
N ALA A 191 23.05 23.77 11.74
CA ALA A 191 22.58 23.52 13.11
C ALA A 191 21.11 23.07 13.13
N ALA A 192 20.22 23.76 12.39
CA ALA A 192 18.82 23.36 12.27
C ALA A 192 18.61 22.03 11.52
N GLU A 193 19.44 21.70 10.53
CA GLU A 193 19.46 20.40 9.85
C GLU A 193 19.82 19.27 10.84
N ASN A 194 20.79 19.50 11.74
CA ASN A 194 21.14 18.54 12.79
C ASN A 194 20.03 18.41 13.84
N GLU A 195 19.46 19.52 14.33
CA GLU A 195 18.34 19.51 15.28
C GLU A 195 17.11 18.78 14.73
N LEU A 196 16.86 18.89 13.42
CA LEU A 196 15.80 18.14 12.72
C LEU A 196 16.10 16.63 12.68
N HIS A 197 17.36 16.23 12.47
CA HIS A 197 17.75 14.82 12.50
C HIS A 197 17.63 14.23 13.92
N ASP A 198 18.14 14.94 14.93
CA ASP A 198 17.97 14.62 16.35
C ASP A 198 16.49 14.45 16.73
N ALA A 199 15.61 15.32 16.22
CA ALA A 199 14.17 15.22 16.44
C ALA A 199 13.53 14.03 15.72
N ALA A 200 13.95 13.74 14.48
CA ALA A 200 13.47 12.59 13.71
C ALA A 200 13.86 11.25 14.37
N ASP A 201 15.09 11.13 14.87
CA ASP A 201 15.58 9.94 15.56
C ASP A 201 14.82 9.73 16.89
N ARG A 202 14.61 10.79 17.69
CA ARG A 202 13.76 10.75 18.89
C ARG A 202 12.32 10.34 18.57
N ILE A 203 11.76 10.77 17.45
CA ILE A 203 10.43 10.35 16.99
C ILE A 203 10.43 8.87 16.61
N SER A 204 11.49 8.36 15.98
CA SER A 204 11.67 6.95 15.65
C SER A 204 11.76 6.06 16.90
N ASP A 205 12.56 6.47 17.89
CA ASP A 205 12.69 5.79 19.18
C ASP A 205 11.37 5.75 19.94
N VAL A 206 10.69 6.89 20.08
CA VAL A 206 9.38 6.98 20.76
C VAL A 206 8.32 6.18 20.02
N SER A 207 8.32 6.17 18.68
CA SER A 207 7.39 5.35 17.88
C SER A 207 7.63 3.86 18.09
N THR A 208 8.89 3.44 18.12
CA THR A 208 9.31 2.05 18.38
C THR A 208 8.96 1.62 19.81
N GLN A 209 9.20 2.48 20.80
CA GLN A 209 8.82 2.26 22.19
C GLN A 209 7.29 2.16 22.34
N ASN A 210 6.52 3.02 21.68
CA ASN A 210 5.06 3.00 21.70
C ASN A 210 4.50 1.74 21.01
N ALA A 211 5.08 1.29 19.90
CA ALA A 211 4.75 0.02 19.26
C ALA A 211 5.01 -1.18 20.19
N ASN A 212 6.16 -1.20 20.89
CA ASN A 212 6.50 -2.22 21.87
C ASN A 212 5.54 -2.22 23.06
N LEU A 213 5.23 -1.05 23.64
CA LEU A 213 4.25 -0.90 24.73
C LEU A 213 2.84 -1.32 24.30
N SER A 214 2.41 -0.98 23.08
CA SER A 214 1.13 -1.39 22.51
C SER A 214 1.04 -2.92 22.32
N SER A 215 2.14 -3.55 21.91
CA SER A 215 2.26 -5.01 21.81
C SER A 215 2.17 -5.68 23.20
N GLN A 216 2.95 -5.19 24.17
CA GLN A 216 2.88 -5.65 25.57
C GLN A 216 1.48 -5.47 26.16
N ARG A 217 0.82 -4.33 25.90
CA ARG A 217 -0.55 -4.06 26.36
C ARG A 217 -1.54 -5.08 25.79
N ARG A 218 -1.48 -5.37 24.49
CA ARG A 218 -2.31 -6.41 23.85
C ARG A 218 -2.04 -7.80 24.41
N GLN A 219 -0.78 -8.12 24.72
CA GLN A 219 -0.45 -9.40 25.30
C GLN A 219 -1.00 -9.51 26.73
N LEU A 220 -0.90 -8.47 27.56
CA LEU A 220 -1.51 -8.41 28.89
C LEU A 220 -3.05 -8.43 28.83
N GLU A 221 -3.67 -7.73 27.89
CA GLU A 221 -5.11 -7.81 27.61
C GLU A 221 -5.54 -9.26 27.32
N SER A 222 -4.73 -9.99 26.53
CA SER A 222 -4.95 -11.42 26.24
C SER A 222 -4.77 -12.31 27.47
N THR A 223 -3.72 -12.10 28.29
CA THR A 223 -3.54 -12.89 29.52
C THR A 223 -4.63 -12.64 30.55
N ILE A 224 -5.15 -11.41 30.63
CA ILE A 224 -6.30 -11.08 31.51
C ILE A 224 -7.56 -11.82 31.04
N ALA A 225 -7.85 -11.84 29.73
CA ALA A 225 -8.98 -12.59 29.20
C ALA A 225 -8.87 -14.12 29.41
N ALA A 226 -7.65 -14.66 29.30
CA ALA A 226 -7.37 -16.05 29.66
C ALA A 226 -7.64 -16.31 31.16
N MET A 227 -7.04 -15.52 32.07
CA MET A 227 -7.25 -15.66 33.52
C MET A 227 -8.72 -15.47 33.94
N GLN A 228 -9.49 -14.65 33.23
CA GLN A 228 -10.94 -14.51 33.43
C GLN A 228 -11.69 -15.79 33.04
N THR A 229 -11.29 -16.44 31.94
CA THR A 229 -11.83 -17.73 31.51
C THR A 229 -11.48 -18.83 32.51
N ASP A 230 -10.21 -18.93 32.92
CA ASP A 230 -9.73 -19.87 33.94
C ASP A 230 -10.48 -19.69 35.28
N LEU A 231 -10.77 -18.44 35.65
CA LEU A 231 -11.52 -18.10 36.87
C LEU A 231 -13.00 -18.50 36.76
N ASP A 232 -13.66 -18.25 35.63
CA ASP A 232 -15.05 -18.68 35.41
C ASP A 232 -15.15 -20.21 35.38
N GLU A 233 -14.19 -20.92 34.78
CA GLU A 233 -14.09 -22.38 34.85
C GLU A 233 -13.91 -22.88 36.29
N ALA A 234 -12.97 -22.32 37.05
CA ALA A 234 -12.74 -22.68 38.46
C ALA A 234 -13.97 -22.38 39.34
N VAL A 235 -14.67 -21.27 39.10
CA VAL A 235 -15.92 -20.91 39.78
C VAL A 235 -17.05 -21.89 39.43
N ASN A 236 -17.12 -22.38 38.19
CA ASN A 236 -18.11 -23.37 37.79
C ASN A 236 -17.78 -24.78 38.30
N GLU A 237 -16.50 -25.18 38.35
CA GLU A 237 -16.10 -26.42 39.01
C GLU A 237 -16.36 -26.35 40.53
N LEU A 238 -16.09 -25.21 41.19
CA LEU A 238 -16.43 -25.00 42.59
C LEU A 238 -17.92 -25.16 42.85
N LYS A 239 -18.79 -24.54 42.04
CA LYS A 239 -20.27 -24.74 42.13
C LYS A 239 -20.65 -26.21 41.95
N ALA A 240 -20.09 -26.89 40.95
CA ALA A 240 -20.36 -28.30 40.70
C ALA A 240 -19.85 -29.21 41.84
N SER A 241 -18.76 -28.80 42.51
CA SER A 241 -18.21 -29.47 43.70
C SER A 241 -19.09 -29.22 44.93
N GLU A 242 -19.58 -27.99 45.12
CA GLU A 242 -20.58 -27.67 46.14
C GLU A 242 -21.89 -28.44 45.94
N GLU A 243 -22.39 -28.59 44.72
CA GLU A 243 -23.60 -29.40 44.45
C GLU A 243 -23.37 -30.88 44.76
N ARG A 244 -22.20 -31.43 44.39
CA ARG A 244 -21.76 -32.78 44.79
C ARG A 244 -21.70 -32.93 46.31
N ALA A 245 -21.14 -31.95 47.02
CA ALA A 245 -21.02 -31.95 48.48
C ALA A 245 -22.39 -31.79 49.18
N LYS A 246 -23.26 -30.89 48.69
CA LYS A 246 -24.64 -30.71 49.18
C LYS A 246 -25.46 -31.98 48.98
N LYS A 247 -25.33 -32.63 47.82
CA LYS A 247 -25.96 -33.93 47.56
C LYS A 247 -25.46 -35.01 48.51
N ALA A 248 -24.14 -35.20 48.63
CA ALA A 248 -23.55 -36.17 49.56
C ALA A 248 -23.94 -35.90 51.03
N THR A 249 -24.11 -34.62 51.41
CA THR A 249 -24.61 -34.22 52.73
C THR A 249 -26.08 -34.59 52.91
N GLY A 250 -26.91 -34.42 51.88
CA GLY A 250 -28.31 -34.86 51.88
C GLY A 250 -28.45 -36.38 51.95
N ASP A 251 -27.68 -37.11 51.14
CA ASP A 251 -27.62 -38.57 51.14
C ASP A 251 -27.12 -39.10 52.50
N ALA A 252 -26.10 -38.48 53.11
CA ALA A 252 -25.65 -38.80 54.47
C ALA A 252 -26.70 -38.49 55.53
N SER A 253 -27.40 -37.36 55.43
CA SER A 253 -28.48 -37.00 56.37
C SER A 253 -29.64 -37.99 56.30
N ARG A 254 -29.97 -38.45 55.09
CA ARG A 254 -30.95 -39.52 54.85
C ARG A 254 -30.48 -40.84 55.45
N LEU A 255 -29.22 -41.25 55.24
CA LEU A 255 -28.66 -42.47 55.81
C LEU A 255 -28.61 -42.44 57.35
N ILE A 256 -28.40 -41.27 57.95
CA ILE A 256 -28.49 -41.09 59.41
C ILE A 256 -29.93 -41.31 59.91
N GLU A 257 -30.93 -40.83 59.18
CA GLU A 257 -32.35 -41.02 59.52
C GLU A 257 -32.81 -42.48 59.27
N GLU A 258 -32.39 -43.11 58.18
CA GLU A 258 -32.64 -44.55 57.93
C GLU A 258 -31.98 -45.42 59.00
N LEU A 259 -30.73 -45.13 59.39
CA LEU A 259 -30.03 -45.81 60.49
C LEU A 259 -30.73 -45.57 61.84
N ARG A 260 -31.25 -44.36 62.08
CA ARG A 260 -32.02 -44.06 63.30
C ARG A 260 -33.31 -44.88 63.35
N GLN A 261 -34.05 -44.95 62.25
CA GLN A 261 -35.29 -45.72 62.18
C GLN A 261 -35.03 -47.22 62.40
N GLU A 262 -33.95 -47.77 61.83
CA GLU A 262 -33.55 -49.16 62.09
C GLU A 262 -33.04 -49.37 63.53
N GLN A 263 -32.41 -48.37 64.17
CA GLN A 263 -32.07 -48.45 65.60
C GLN A 263 -33.30 -48.42 66.51
N GLU A 264 -34.30 -47.58 66.22
CA GLU A 264 -35.57 -47.56 66.96
C GLU A 264 -36.36 -48.86 66.76
N HIS A 265 -36.36 -49.41 65.54
CA HIS A 265 -36.92 -50.73 65.21
C HIS A 265 -36.20 -51.86 65.96
N ALA A 266 -34.86 -51.91 65.92
CA ALA A 266 -34.05 -52.90 66.64
C ALA A 266 -34.26 -52.83 68.16
N LEU A 267 -34.36 -51.62 68.74
CA LEU A 267 -34.72 -51.43 70.16
C LEU A 267 -36.12 -51.95 70.49
N GLN A 268 -37.08 -51.85 69.56
CA GLN A 268 -38.42 -52.41 69.73
C GLN A 268 -38.42 -53.94 69.63
N VAL A 269 -37.62 -54.52 68.73
CA VAL A 269 -37.40 -55.99 68.65
C VAL A 269 -36.70 -56.51 69.91
N GLU A 270 -35.68 -55.83 70.43
CA GLU A 270 -34.97 -56.18 71.67
C GLU A 270 -35.90 -56.13 72.91
N ARG A 271 -36.86 -55.19 72.94
CA ARG A 271 -37.95 -55.16 73.96
C ARG A 271 -38.90 -56.34 73.83
N LEU A 272 -39.37 -56.64 72.61
CA LEU A 272 -40.26 -57.78 72.35
C LEU A 272 -39.60 -59.11 72.73
N ARG A 273 -38.32 -59.28 72.34
CA ARG A 273 -37.48 -60.42 72.73
C ARG A 273 -37.42 -60.61 74.25
N LYS A 274 -37.13 -59.55 75.01
CA LYS A 274 -37.09 -59.62 76.49
C LYS A 274 -38.46 -59.96 77.11
N GLY A 275 -39.55 -59.53 76.49
CA GLY A 275 -40.91 -59.96 76.87
C GLY A 275 -41.12 -61.47 76.68
N LEU A 276 -40.67 -62.02 75.55
CA LEU A 276 -40.75 -63.46 75.25
C LEU A 276 -39.81 -64.29 76.14
N GLU A 277 -38.58 -63.82 76.41
CA GLU A 277 -37.64 -64.47 77.35
C GLU A 277 -38.22 -64.57 78.77
N GLN A 278 -39.00 -63.57 79.23
CA GLN A 278 -39.70 -63.63 80.51
C GLN A 278 -40.90 -64.61 80.48
N GLN A 279 -41.67 -64.66 79.38
CA GLN A 279 -42.76 -65.64 79.24
C GLN A 279 -42.25 -67.09 79.25
N ILE A 280 -41.07 -67.35 78.67
CA ILE A 280 -40.44 -68.69 78.70
C ILE A 280 -40.08 -69.10 80.14
N LYS A 281 -39.57 -68.17 80.97
CA LYS A 281 -39.28 -68.44 82.39
C LYS A 281 -40.53 -68.83 83.18
N ASP A 282 -41.63 -68.08 83.03
CA ASP A 282 -42.89 -68.35 83.73
C ASP A 282 -43.54 -69.69 83.30
N LEU A 283 -43.24 -70.17 82.08
CA LEU A 283 -43.65 -71.49 81.62
C LEU A 283 -42.75 -72.63 82.16
N GLN A 284 -41.47 -72.37 82.43
CA GLN A 284 -40.57 -73.37 83.02
C GLN A 284 -40.86 -73.63 84.50
N THR A 285 -41.10 -72.60 85.32
CA THR A 285 -41.51 -72.83 86.73
C THR A 285 -42.83 -73.60 86.83
N ARG A 286 -43.77 -73.39 85.90
CA ARG A 286 -45.01 -74.18 85.80
C ARG A 286 -44.82 -75.63 85.39
N LEU A 287 -43.72 -75.96 84.72
CA LEU A 287 -43.37 -77.34 84.37
C LEU A 287 -42.85 -78.09 85.62
N ASP A 288 -41.92 -77.48 86.35
CA ASP A 288 -41.29 -78.06 87.55
C ASP A 288 -42.34 -78.36 88.65
N GLU A 289 -43.34 -77.49 88.84
CA GLU A 289 -44.47 -77.72 89.77
C GLU A 289 -45.38 -78.89 89.36
N SER A 290 -45.44 -79.22 88.06
CA SER A 290 -46.27 -80.30 87.52
C SER A 290 -45.60 -81.67 87.71
N GLU A 291 -44.29 -81.78 87.47
CA GLU A 291 -43.58 -83.07 87.53
C GLU A 291 -43.54 -83.64 88.96
N ALA A 292 -43.38 -82.78 89.97
CA ALA A 292 -43.34 -83.15 91.39
C ALA A 292 -44.58 -83.92 91.88
N ASN A 293 -45.74 -83.72 91.25
CA ASN A 293 -47.02 -84.29 91.66
C ASN A 293 -47.33 -85.66 91.04
N SER A 294 -46.65 -86.08 89.97
CA SER A 294 -46.99 -87.29 89.19
C SER A 294 -46.45 -88.61 89.80
N LEU A 295 -45.36 -88.54 90.56
CA LEU A 295 -44.52 -89.70 90.92
C LEU A 295 -45.10 -90.70 91.95
N LYS A 296 -46.34 -90.55 92.43
CA LYS A 296 -46.92 -91.38 93.51
C LYS A 296 -48.07 -92.32 93.11
N GLY A 297 -48.50 -92.36 91.85
CA GLY A 297 -49.71 -93.12 91.43
C GLY A 297 -49.49 -94.31 90.47
N GLY A 298 -48.87 -94.08 89.31
CA GLY A 298 -49.15 -94.89 88.10
C GLY A 298 -48.65 -96.35 88.06
N LYS A 299 -47.53 -96.68 88.72
CA LYS A 299 -46.77 -97.93 88.43
C LYS A 299 -47.49 -99.26 88.74
N ARG A 300 -48.61 -99.26 89.46
CA ARG A 300 -49.43 -100.48 89.68
C ARG A 300 -50.45 -100.80 88.60
N VAL A 301 -50.74 -99.86 87.69
CA VAL A 301 -51.74 -100.06 86.62
C VAL A 301 -51.11 -100.72 85.38
N ILE A 302 -49.89 -100.32 85.02
CA ILE A 302 -49.19 -100.75 83.80
C ILE A 302 -49.01 -102.28 83.75
N ALA A 303 -48.50 -102.88 84.82
CA ALA A 303 -48.31 -104.33 84.94
C ALA A 303 -49.61 -105.15 84.79
N LYS A 304 -50.78 -104.53 84.96
CA LYS A 304 -52.09 -105.18 84.81
C LYS A 304 -52.64 -105.08 83.37
N LEU A 305 -52.06 -104.23 82.53
CA LEU A 305 -52.35 -104.12 81.10
C LEU A 305 -51.39 -105.01 80.29
N GLU A 306 -50.13 -105.13 80.70
CA GLU A 306 -49.12 -105.99 80.07
C GLU A 306 -49.55 -107.47 80.08
N GLN A 307 -50.05 -107.98 81.22
CA GLN A 307 -50.63 -109.33 81.27
C GLN A 307 -51.83 -109.49 80.32
N ARG A 308 -52.66 -108.46 80.17
CA ARG A 308 -53.88 -108.53 79.35
C ARG A 308 -53.60 -108.51 77.85
N ILE A 309 -52.46 -107.96 77.42
CA ILE A 309 -51.98 -108.05 76.04
C ILE A 309 -51.62 -109.50 75.71
N HIS A 310 -50.86 -110.17 76.58
CA HIS A 310 -50.40 -111.53 76.35
C HIS A 310 -51.54 -112.58 76.31
N GLU A 311 -52.60 -112.37 77.09
CA GLU A 311 -53.84 -113.16 77.02
C GLU A 311 -54.56 -113.00 75.66
N LEU A 312 -54.57 -111.79 75.08
CA LEU A 312 -55.22 -111.51 73.79
C LEU A 312 -54.40 -111.98 72.58
N GLU A 313 -53.06 -111.99 72.69
CA GLU A 313 -52.16 -112.55 71.68
C GLU A 313 -52.38 -114.06 71.51
N THR A 314 -52.55 -114.79 72.61
CA THR A 314 -52.77 -116.25 72.59
C THR A 314 -54.18 -116.65 72.13
N GLU A 315 -55.22 -115.85 72.40
CA GLU A 315 -56.55 -116.04 71.79
C GLU A 315 -56.51 -115.81 70.25
N ASN A 316 -55.75 -114.83 69.78
CA ASN A 316 -55.59 -114.53 68.34
C ASN A 316 -54.87 -115.65 67.58
N GLU A 317 -53.82 -116.27 68.13
CA GLU A 317 -53.16 -117.42 67.49
C GLU A 317 -54.07 -118.66 67.41
N LEU A 318 -54.85 -118.93 68.47
CA LEU A 318 -55.82 -120.04 68.50
C LEU A 318 -56.93 -119.85 67.45
N GLU A 319 -57.45 -118.64 67.30
CA GLU A 319 -58.52 -118.38 66.32
C GLU A 319 -57.98 -118.27 64.88
N GLN A 320 -56.71 -117.86 64.66
CA GLN A 320 -56.05 -118.02 63.36
C GLN A 320 -55.91 -119.50 62.96
N SER A 321 -55.58 -120.37 63.91
CA SER A 321 -55.53 -121.82 63.67
C SER A 321 -56.89 -122.37 63.22
N ARG A 322 -57.96 -122.05 63.97
CA ARG A 322 -59.34 -122.41 63.62
C ARG A 322 -59.82 -121.80 62.31
N HIS A 323 -59.44 -120.56 62.00
CA HIS A 323 -59.79 -119.93 60.74
C HIS A 323 -59.13 -120.65 59.55
N GLN A 324 -57.88 -121.12 59.68
CA GLN A 324 -57.24 -121.92 58.64
C GLN A 324 -57.86 -123.31 58.43
N GLU A 325 -58.36 -123.97 59.48
CA GLU A 325 -59.13 -125.22 59.33
C GLU A 325 -60.50 -124.96 58.69
N THR A 326 -61.23 -123.95 59.17
CA THR A 326 -62.51 -123.50 58.60
C THR A 326 -62.37 -123.18 57.11
N LEU A 327 -61.30 -122.50 56.69
CA LEU A 327 -61.02 -122.22 55.27
C LEU A 327 -60.69 -123.47 54.44
N LYS A 328 -60.11 -124.53 55.04
CA LYS A 328 -59.87 -125.81 54.35
C LYS A 328 -61.17 -126.59 54.16
N GLU A 329 -62.05 -126.62 55.15
CA GLU A 329 -63.39 -127.22 55.04
C GLU A 329 -64.28 -126.42 54.07
N LEU A 330 -64.26 -125.10 54.15
CA LEU A 330 -64.98 -124.22 53.22
C LEU A 330 -64.56 -124.52 51.77
N ARG A 331 -63.26 -124.68 51.47
CA ARG A 331 -62.77 -125.05 50.12
C ARG A 331 -63.15 -126.47 49.69
N LYS A 332 -63.43 -127.40 50.61
CA LYS A 332 -64.03 -128.71 50.28
C LYS A 332 -65.53 -128.58 49.99
N ASN A 333 -66.27 -127.90 50.86
CA ASN A 333 -67.70 -127.72 50.74
C ASN A 333 -68.08 -126.84 49.55
N ASP A 334 -67.26 -125.87 49.18
CA ASP A 334 -67.44 -125.00 48.00
C ASP A 334 -67.22 -125.76 46.68
N ARG A 335 -66.32 -126.76 46.65
CA ARG A 335 -66.22 -127.72 45.52
C ARG A 335 -67.45 -128.62 45.47
N ARG A 336 -67.86 -129.18 46.61
CA ARG A 336 -69.05 -130.05 46.73
C ARG A 336 -70.35 -129.31 46.40
N LEU A 337 -70.43 -128.01 46.69
CA LEU A 337 -71.51 -127.11 46.29
C LEU A 337 -71.50 -126.84 44.78
N LYS A 338 -70.33 -126.69 44.15
CA LYS A 338 -70.23 -126.54 42.69
C LYS A 338 -70.57 -127.82 41.94
N GLU A 339 -70.22 -128.98 42.49
CA GLU A 339 -70.68 -130.29 42.01
C GLU A 339 -72.20 -130.44 42.19
N LEU A 340 -72.75 -130.15 43.39
CA LEU A 340 -74.20 -130.21 43.64
C LEU A 340 -75.01 -129.18 42.83
N ALA A 341 -74.46 -128.00 42.55
CA ALA A 341 -75.08 -127.00 41.69
C ALA A 341 -75.10 -127.44 40.22
N PHE A 342 -74.03 -128.08 39.74
CA PHE A 342 -74.01 -128.68 38.39
C PHE A 342 -75.01 -129.85 38.32
N GLN A 343 -74.99 -130.74 39.31
CA GLN A 343 -75.91 -131.86 39.44
C GLN A 343 -77.38 -131.41 39.46
N THR A 344 -77.72 -130.39 40.26
CA THR A 344 -79.11 -129.86 40.30
C THR A 344 -79.51 -129.11 39.05
N GLU A 345 -78.60 -128.45 38.33
CA GLU A 345 -78.92 -127.81 37.04
C GLU A 345 -79.01 -128.82 35.88
N GLU A 346 -78.33 -129.97 35.97
CA GLU A 346 -78.51 -131.11 35.07
C GLU A 346 -79.80 -131.89 35.39
N ASP A 347 -80.07 -132.18 36.67
CA ASP A 347 -81.31 -132.81 37.12
C ASP A 347 -82.53 -131.91 36.83
N ARG A 348 -82.42 -130.58 36.93
CA ARG A 348 -83.49 -129.65 36.50
C ARG A 348 -83.77 -129.74 34.99
N LYS A 349 -82.75 -129.96 34.17
CA LYS A 349 -82.90 -130.18 32.71
C LYS A 349 -83.48 -131.56 32.39
N ASN A 350 -83.10 -132.60 33.13
CA ASN A 350 -83.71 -133.92 33.04
C ASN A 350 -85.16 -133.92 33.54
N GLN A 351 -85.47 -133.18 34.61
CA GLN A 351 -86.82 -133.05 35.15
C GLN A 351 -87.75 -132.29 34.20
N LEU A 352 -87.26 -131.24 33.51
CA LEU A 352 -87.99 -130.59 32.41
C LEU A 352 -88.23 -131.53 31.22
N ARG A 353 -87.24 -132.33 30.81
CA ARG A 353 -87.42 -133.38 29.78
C ARG A 353 -88.42 -134.44 30.22
N LEU A 354 -88.41 -134.84 31.49
CA LEU A 354 -89.36 -135.78 32.07
C LEU A 354 -90.76 -135.18 32.20
N GLN A 355 -90.92 -133.88 32.45
CA GLN A 355 -92.22 -133.19 32.41
C GLN A 355 -92.80 -133.20 30.99
N ASP A 356 -92.04 -132.76 30.00
CA ASP A 356 -92.46 -132.76 28.59
C ASP A 356 -92.81 -134.18 28.08
N LEU A 357 -92.02 -135.18 28.48
CA LEU A 357 -92.32 -136.59 28.21
C LEU A 357 -93.57 -137.07 28.97
N THR A 358 -93.78 -136.64 30.22
CA THR A 358 -94.94 -136.99 31.04
C THR A 358 -96.22 -136.39 30.47
N GLU A 359 -96.22 -135.16 29.97
CA GLU A 359 -97.39 -134.55 29.30
C GLU A 359 -97.70 -135.26 27.97
N LYS A 360 -96.67 -135.62 27.20
CA LYS A 360 -96.79 -136.45 25.99
C LYS A 360 -97.26 -137.88 26.27
N LEU A 361 -96.99 -138.43 27.47
CA LEU A 361 -97.53 -139.72 27.91
C LEU A 361 -98.94 -139.59 28.51
N GLN A 362 -99.25 -138.55 29.28
CA GLN A 362 -100.59 -138.31 29.83
C GLN A 362 -101.63 -138.03 28.74
N SER A 363 -101.25 -137.33 27.67
CA SER A 363 -102.11 -137.17 26.48
C SER A 363 -102.39 -138.52 25.79
N LYS A 364 -101.38 -139.38 25.63
CA LYS A 364 -101.58 -140.76 25.15
C LYS A 364 -102.43 -141.60 26.10
N VAL A 365 -102.23 -141.49 27.41
CA VAL A 365 -103.04 -142.19 28.44
C VAL A 365 -104.49 -141.72 28.41
N LYS A 366 -104.78 -140.43 28.14
CA LYS A 366 -106.16 -139.96 27.91
C LYS A 366 -106.80 -140.58 26.65
N VAL A 367 -106.04 -140.72 25.56
CA VAL A 367 -106.54 -141.40 24.34
C VAL A 367 -106.78 -142.90 24.61
N TYR A 368 -105.84 -143.59 25.25
CA TYR A 368 -106.01 -145.01 25.59
C TYR A 368 -107.11 -145.24 26.63
N LYS A 369 -107.30 -144.35 27.61
CA LYS A 369 -108.46 -144.42 28.52
C LYS A 369 -109.76 -144.39 27.77
N ARG A 370 -109.92 -143.49 26.78
CA ARG A 370 -111.12 -143.41 25.95
C ARG A 370 -111.36 -144.69 25.14
N GLN A 371 -110.30 -145.30 24.61
CA GLN A 371 -110.39 -146.60 23.91
C GLN A 371 -110.70 -147.77 24.86
N VAL A 372 -110.26 -147.71 26.12
CA VAL A 372 -110.65 -148.68 27.16
C VAL A 372 -112.10 -148.46 27.59
N GLU A 373 -112.54 -147.22 27.77
CA GLU A 373 -113.93 -146.87 28.12
C GLU A 373 -114.90 -147.32 27.01
N GLU A 374 -114.56 -147.12 25.72
CA GLU A 374 -115.30 -147.65 24.57
C GLU A 374 -115.29 -149.20 24.50
N ALA A 375 -114.22 -149.86 24.97
CA ALA A 375 -114.16 -151.33 25.04
C ALA A 375 -114.91 -151.91 26.26
N GLU A 376 -114.91 -151.19 27.39
CA GLU A 376 -115.67 -151.54 28.60
C GLU A 376 -117.18 -151.43 28.37
N GLU A 377 -117.63 -150.45 27.58
CA GLU A 377 -119.04 -150.31 27.19
C GLU A 377 -119.51 -151.52 26.34
N ILE A 378 -118.68 -151.97 25.38
CA ILE A 378 -118.90 -153.20 24.60
C ILE A 378 -118.84 -154.46 25.49
N ALA A 379 -117.95 -154.51 26.48
CA ALA A 379 -117.84 -155.63 27.40
C ALA A 379 -119.00 -155.70 28.41
N ALA A 380 -119.52 -154.56 28.88
CA ALA A 380 -120.67 -154.49 29.78
C ALA A 380 -121.96 -155.04 29.12
N MET A 381 -122.12 -154.84 27.80
CA MET A 381 -123.18 -155.49 27.02
C MET A 381 -123.05 -157.03 27.04
N ASN A 382 -121.83 -157.57 27.03
CA ASN A 382 -121.60 -159.01 27.14
C ASN A 382 -121.76 -159.54 28.57
N LEU A 383 -121.36 -158.77 29.58
CA LEU A 383 -121.64 -159.08 31.01
C LEU A 383 -123.15 -159.20 31.26
N THR A 384 -123.94 -158.33 30.63
CA THR A 384 -125.41 -158.34 30.69
C THR A 384 -126.02 -159.57 30.03
N LYS A 385 -125.40 -160.12 28.97
CA LYS A 385 -125.78 -161.42 28.39
C LYS A 385 -125.41 -162.59 29.30
N PHE A 386 -124.20 -162.60 29.86
CA PHE A 386 -123.73 -163.72 30.68
C PHE A 386 -124.47 -163.84 32.02
N ARG A 387 -124.87 -162.72 32.63
CA ARG A 387 -125.74 -162.70 33.82
C ARG A 387 -127.09 -163.41 33.61
N LYS A 388 -127.54 -163.57 32.36
CA LYS A 388 -128.75 -164.34 32.02
C LYS A 388 -128.50 -165.86 32.11
N ILE A 389 -127.30 -166.30 31.74
CA ILE A 389 -126.85 -167.70 31.84
C ILE A 389 -126.56 -168.08 33.29
N GLN A 390 -126.11 -167.12 34.12
CA GLN A 390 -125.95 -167.32 35.56
C GLN A 390 -127.27 -167.80 36.22
N THR A 391 -128.41 -167.19 35.86
CA THR A 391 -129.72 -167.54 36.43
C THR A 391 -130.18 -168.95 36.02
N GLU A 392 -129.93 -169.36 34.77
CA GLU A 392 -130.35 -170.67 34.24
C GLU A 392 -129.58 -171.85 34.85
N LEU A 393 -128.38 -171.62 35.41
CA LEU A 393 -127.57 -172.67 36.06
C LEU A 393 -127.82 -172.79 37.56
N GLU A 394 -128.14 -171.70 38.25
CA GLU A 394 -128.50 -171.69 39.68
C GLU A 394 -129.72 -172.60 39.93
N GLU A 395 -130.75 -172.54 39.07
CA GLU A 395 -131.91 -173.44 39.10
C GLU A 395 -131.57 -174.93 38.82
N SER A 396 -130.44 -175.20 38.17
CA SER A 396 -130.06 -176.54 37.68
C SER A 396 -129.36 -177.37 38.75
N ALA A 397 -128.48 -176.75 39.56
CA ALA A 397 -127.59 -177.46 40.48
C ALA A 397 -128.19 -177.74 41.86
N GLU A 398 -129.10 -176.89 42.38
CA GLU A 398 -129.84 -177.21 43.62
C GLU A 398 -130.66 -178.52 43.49
N ARG A 399 -131.04 -178.85 42.25
CA ARG A 399 -131.69 -180.11 41.86
C ARG A 399 -130.83 -181.36 42.16
N ALA A 400 -129.50 -181.22 42.24
CA ALA A 400 -128.59 -182.30 42.61
C ALA A 400 -128.49 -182.51 44.14
N ASN A 401 -128.70 -181.47 44.96
CA ASN A 401 -128.65 -181.57 46.43
C ASN A 401 -129.69 -182.53 47.01
N LEU A 402 -130.80 -182.79 46.29
CA LEU A 402 -131.79 -183.79 46.68
C LEU A 402 -131.41 -185.23 46.33
N ALA A 403 -130.45 -185.46 45.42
CA ALA A 403 -130.23 -186.77 44.81
C ALA A 403 -129.39 -187.74 45.66
N GLU A 404 -128.21 -187.33 46.15
CA GLU A 404 -127.33 -188.26 46.90
C GLU A 404 -127.77 -188.48 48.36
N ASN A 405 -128.54 -187.56 48.94
CA ASN A 405 -129.00 -187.66 50.33
C ASN A 405 -129.97 -188.86 50.57
N GLN A 406 -130.45 -189.52 49.51
CA GLN A 406 -131.27 -190.72 49.56
C GLN A 406 -130.61 -192.00 49.01
N LEU A 407 -129.36 -191.94 48.54
CA LEU A 407 -128.56 -193.09 48.06
C LEU A 407 -127.19 -193.14 48.79
N GLY A 408 -127.14 -193.13 50.13
CA GLY A 408 -127.83 -194.10 50.99
C GLY A 408 -126.85 -195.23 51.35
N LYS A 409 -126.57 -195.50 52.63
CA LYS A 409 -127.35 -196.38 53.53
C LYS A 409 -127.62 -197.83 53.02
N PHE A 410 -127.26 -198.18 51.78
CA PHE A 410 -127.50 -199.51 51.19
C PHE A 410 -126.25 -200.24 50.65
N ARG A 411 -125.06 -199.63 50.72
CA ARG A 411 -123.74 -200.27 50.45
C ARG A 411 -122.69 -199.75 51.44
N ALA A 412 -122.60 -200.19 52.69
CA ALA A 412 -122.86 -201.52 53.27
C ALA A 412 -121.93 -202.66 52.77
N LYS A 413 -120.97 -202.39 51.85
CA LYS A 413 -119.84 -203.28 51.50
C LYS A 413 -118.80 -202.60 50.57
N SER A 414 -117.51 -202.70 50.92
CA SER A 414 -116.28 -202.64 50.06
C SER A 414 -115.72 -201.30 49.47
N ARG A 415 -114.55 -200.90 50.00
CA ARG A 415 -113.24 -200.51 49.34
C ARG A 415 -113.13 -199.65 48.03
N SER A 416 -112.43 -198.51 48.15
CA SER A 416 -111.26 -197.95 47.37
C SER A 416 -111.28 -197.44 45.88
N SER A 417 -110.60 -196.28 45.66
CA SER A 417 -109.57 -195.88 44.63
C SER A 417 -109.82 -195.38 43.15
N VAL A 418 -109.24 -194.19 42.80
CA VAL A 418 -108.31 -193.83 41.64
C VAL A 418 -108.75 -193.32 40.20
N SER A 419 -108.25 -192.09 39.81
CA SER A 419 -107.69 -191.48 38.53
C SER A 419 -108.37 -191.17 37.13
N VAL A 420 -107.73 -190.23 36.36
CA VAL A 420 -107.70 -189.83 34.88
C VAL A 420 -108.90 -189.08 34.19
N SER A 421 -108.90 -188.42 32.99
CA SER A 421 -107.94 -188.19 31.83
C SER A 421 -108.29 -187.03 30.81
N ARG A 422 -107.36 -186.66 29.88
CA ARG A 422 -107.45 -185.95 28.53
C ARG A 422 -107.83 -184.43 28.37
N THR A 423 -107.93 -183.80 27.15
CA THR A 423 -106.91 -183.24 26.17
C THR A 423 -107.50 -182.22 25.11
N SER A 424 -106.63 -181.57 24.28
CA SER A 424 -106.67 -181.38 22.77
C SER A 424 -107.17 -180.09 22.01
N GLU A 425 -106.30 -179.56 21.11
CA GLU A 425 -106.42 -178.78 19.81
C GLU A 425 -107.10 -177.35 19.75
N VAL A 426 -107.07 -176.46 18.71
CA VAL A 426 -106.74 -176.49 17.24
C VAL A 426 -105.99 -175.21 16.66
N HIS A 427 -106.41 -174.54 15.54
CA HIS A 427 -105.69 -173.49 14.71
C HIS A 427 -106.65 -172.31 14.24
N GLU A 428 -106.41 -171.32 13.32
CA GLU A 428 -105.39 -170.98 12.27
C GLU A 428 -105.46 -169.50 11.71
N SER A 429 -104.51 -169.07 10.82
CA SER A 429 -104.55 -167.93 9.83
C SER A 429 -104.42 -166.44 10.35
N SER A 430 -104.27 -165.31 9.59
CA SER A 430 -104.10 -164.96 8.13
C SER A 430 -103.61 -163.48 7.85
N VAL A 431 -103.48 -163.07 6.56
CA VAL A 431 -103.53 -161.66 5.95
C VAL A 431 -102.29 -160.69 5.99
N ALA A 432 -102.24 -159.68 5.08
CA ALA A 432 -101.20 -158.64 4.81
C ALA A 432 -101.82 -157.33 4.17
N ILE A 433 -101.21 -156.27 3.55
CA ILE A 433 -99.88 -155.99 2.90
C ILE A 433 -99.64 -154.46 2.55
N ARG A 434 -98.37 -154.03 2.26
CA ARG A 434 -97.83 -152.81 1.56
C ARG A 434 -97.94 -151.36 2.16
N ALA A 435 -96.95 -150.44 2.00
CA ALA A 435 -95.51 -150.50 1.60
C ALA A 435 -94.70 -149.16 1.75
N SER A 436 -93.36 -149.26 1.85
CA SER A 436 -92.28 -148.28 1.46
C SER A 436 -92.22 -146.88 2.13
N SER A 437 -91.09 -146.20 2.40
CA SER A 437 -89.60 -146.39 2.30
C SER A 437 -88.95 -145.50 3.41
N VAL A 438 -87.65 -145.19 3.66
CA VAL A 438 -86.27 -145.25 3.07
C VAL A 438 -85.31 -145.45 4.30
N ARG A 439 -84.01 -145.83 4.34
CA ARG A 439 -82.78 -145.84 3.49
C ARG A 439 -82.01 -144.50 3.35
N GLN A 440 -80.66 -144.42 3.37
CA GLN A 440 -79.64 -145.49 3.58
C GLN A 440 -78.52 -145.17 4.62
N ARG A 441 -77.21 -144.90 4.40
CA ARG A 441 -76.52 -144.00 3.45
C ARG A 441 -77.28 -142.73 3.12
#